data_AF-A0A1J4KJJ6-F1
#
_entry.id   AF-A0A1J4KJJ6-F1
#
_cell.length_a   1.000
_cell.length_b   1.000
_cell.length_c   1.000
_cell.angle_alpha   90.00
_cell.angle_beta   90.00
_cell.angle_gamma   90.00
#
_symmetry.space_group_name_H-M   'P 1'
#
loop_
_entity.id
_entity.type
_entity.pdbx_description
1 polymer ?
#
loop_
_entity_poly.entity_id
_entity_poly.type
_entity_poly.pdbx_seq_one_letter_code
_entity_poly.pdbx_strand_id
1 'polypeptide(L)'
;MEIVDYDPETCIIVTKNSKELEDDLYQGFTRPRATDFYYLQNSIFAVTEPGEYFHDTSKGILYYYPYDDDDLETVETWMAVADHTLNFNGIKSATFQNLSFRYTTGVALGGILFSNLLVENCDFKHCETGLSILFSNNTVMNHLLFEDMGSMAV
;
A
#
# COMPACT_ATOMS: atom_id res chain seq x y z
N MET A 1 13.78 -9.23 -6.78
CA MET A 1 15.12 -8.76 -7.18
C MET A 1 15.96 -8.77 -5.92
N GLU A 2 17.00 -9.60 -5.85
CA GLU A 2 17.89 -9.71 -4.67
C GLU A 2 19.09 -8.78 -4.89
N ILE A 3 19.37 -7.87 -3.95
CA ILE A 3 20.59 -7.05 -3.97
C ILE A 3 21.74 -7.94 -3.48
N VAL A 4 22.77 -8.08 -4.31
CA VAL A 4 23.97 -8.90 -4.06
C VAL A 4 25.11 -8.04 -3.56
N ASP A 5 25.18 -6.80 -4.04
CA ASP A 5 26.24 -5.86 -3.67
C ASP A 5 25.75 -4.41 -3.77
N TYR A 6 26.34 -3.54 -2.98
CA TYR A 6 26.13 -2.09 -3.02
C TYR A 6 27.46 -1.38 -2.76
N ASP A 7 27.89 -0.58 -3.73
CA ASP A 7 29.04 0.32 -3.57
C ASP A 7 28.54 1.72 -3.16
N PRO A 8 28.81 2.16 -1.92
CA PRO A 8 28.36 3.46 -1.43
C PRO A 8 29.13 4.65 -2.02
N GLU A 9 30.31 4.44 -2.60
CA GLU A 9 31.09 5.53 -3.21
C GLU A 9 30.62 5.82 -4.64
N THR A 10 30.23 4.77 -5.37
CA THR A 10 29.77 4.88 -6.77
C THR A 10 28.26 4.83 -6.93
N CYS A 11 27.53 4.54 -5.84
CA CYS A 11 26.08 4.30 -5.83
C CYS A 11 25.65 3.18 -6.80
N ILE A 12 26.52 2.20 -7.05
CA ILE A 12 26.22 1.06 -7.91
C ILE A 12 25.58 -0.05 -7.07
N ILE A 13 24.42 -0.52 -7.52
CA ILE A 13 23.74 -1.68 -6.93
C ILE A 13 23.89 -2.85 -7.89
N VAL A 14 24.43 -3.97 -7.41
CA VAL A 14 24.50 -5.22 -8.16
C VAL A 14 23.36 -6.10 -7.70
N THR A 15 22.47 -6.45 -8.61
CA THR A 15 21.33 -7.33 -8.33
C THR A 15 21.52 -8.69 -8.98
N LYS A 16 21.11 -9.77 -8.33
CA LYS A 16 20.99 -11.08 -8.96
C LYS A 16 19.66 -11.14 -9.69
N ASN A 17 19.70 -11.48 -10.98
CA ASN A 17 18.50 -11.92 -11.67
C ASN A 17 18.03 -13.24 -11.02
N SER A 18 16.85 -13.22 -10.41
CA SER A 18 16.22 -14.41 -9.87
C SER A 18 15.70 -15.26 -11.04
N LYS A 19 16.54 -16.15 -11.57
CA LYS A 19 16.30 -17.01 -12.75
C LYS A 19 15.96 -16.23 -14.03
N GLU A 20 16.60 -16.60 -15.14
CA GLU A 20 16.01 -16.36 -16.46
C GLU A 20 14.67 -17.12 -16.47
N LEU A 21 13.57 -16.40 -16.24
CA LEU A 21 12.25 -16.91 -16.57
C LEU A 21 12.23 -16.94 -18.10
N GLU A 22 12.08 -18.14 -18.67
CA GLU A 22 11.95 -18.33 -20.11
C GLU A 22 10.91 -17.35 -20.66
N ASP A 23 11.34 -16.59 -21.68
CA ASP A 23 10.60 -15.54 -22.35
C ASP A 23 9.21 -16.05 -22.76
N ASP A 24 8.15 -15.32 -22.33
CA ASP A 24 6.96 -14.96 -23.14
C ASP A 24 5.62 -14.81 -22.38
N LEU A 25 5.54 -15.05 -21.07
CA LEU A 25 4.23 -15.00 -20.36
C LEU A 25 4.05 -13.91 -19.30
N TYR A 26 5.02 -13.00 -19.12
CA TYR A 26 4.90 -11.89 -18.15
C TYR A 26 5.08 -10.51 -18.81
N GLN A 27 4.07 -10.07 -19.58
CA GLN A 27 4.00 -8.71 -20.11
C GLN A 27 3.54 -7.68 -19.05
N GLY A 28 4.28 -7.54 -17.95
CA GLY A 28 3.89 -6.62 -16.87
C GLY A 28 5.03 -5.93 -16.13
N PHE A 29 6.24 -6.50 -16.12
CA PHE A 29 7.41 -5.86 -15.52
C PHE A 29 8.42 -5.53 -16.62
N THR A 30 8.46 -4.26 -17.00
CA THR A 30 9.42 -3.71 -17.93
C THR A 30 10.84 -3.95 -17.41
N ARG A 31 11.70 -4.55 -18.25
CA ARG A 31 13.15 -4.61 -18.02
C ARG A 31 13.66 -3.20 -17.70
N PRO A 32 14.58 -3.02 -16.74
CA PRO A 32 15.16 -1.71 -16.46
C PRO A 32 15.68 -1.06 -17.75
N ARG A 33 15.20 0.15 -18.06
CA ARG A 33 15.61 0.92 -19.23
C ARG A 33 16.54 2.03 -18.76
N ALA A 34 17.60 2.28 -19.51
CA ALA A 34 18.59 3.31 -19.18
C ALA A 34 18.01 4.74 -19.05
N THR A 35 16.82 4.99 -19.59
CA THR A 35 16.15 6.29 -19.59
C THR A 35 15.12 6.48 -18.49
N ASP A 36 14.79 5.41 -17.76
CA ASP A 36 13.77 5.44 -16.73
C ASP A 36 14.39 5.79 -15.38
N PHE A 37 13.59 6.39 -14.50
CA PHE A 37 13.98 6.65 -13.12
C PHE A 37 13.56 5.48 -12.23
N TYR A 38 14.45 5.11 -11.33
CA TYR A 38 14.25 4.07 -10.34
C TYR A 38 14.63 4.59 -8.97
N TYR A 39 14.01 4.03 -7.95
CA TYR A 39 14.41 4.21 -6.56
C TYR A 39 14.52 2.83 -5.92
N LEU A 40 15.37 2.74 -4.90
CA LEU A 40 15.39 1.59 -4.00
C LEU A 40 14.61 1.93 -2.75
N GLN A 41 13.93 0.92 -2.21
CA GLN A 41 13.21 1.02 -0.94
C GLN A 41 13.36 -0.30 -0.17
N ASN A 42 12.93 -0.29 1.10
CA ASN A 42 12.97 -1.45 1.98
C ASN A 42 14.38 -1.98 2.25
N SER A 43 15.30 -1.09 2.60
CA SER A 43 16.66 -1.43 3.05
C SER A 43 16.98 -0.66 4.32
N ILE A 44 17.51 -1.34 5.34
CA ILE A 44 17.97 -0.71 6.59
C ILE A 44 19.00 0.40 6.33
N PHE A 45 19.84 0.24 5.30
CA PHE A 45 20.86 1.22 4.95
C PHE A 45 20.31 2.46 4.25
N ALA A 46 19.05 2.42 3.80
CA ALA A 46 18.36 3.56 3.21
C ALA A 46 17.58 4.38 4.26
N VAL A 47 17.62 4.00 5.54
CA VAL A 47 17.05 4.79 6.64
C VAL A 47 18.11 5.77 7.13
N THR A 48 18.04 7.01 6.64
CA THR A 48 19.06 8.04 6.81
C THR A 48 18.51 9.38 7.32
N GLU A 49 17.22 9.63 7.17
CA GLU A 49 16.55 10.88 7.55
C GLU A 49 15.37 10.63 8.51
N PRO A 50 15.01 11.62 9.37
CA PRO A 50 13.82 11.54 10.22
C PRO A 50 12.53 11.24 9.47
N GLY A 51 11.70 10.35 10.05
CA GLY A 51 10.47 9.87 9.45
C GLY A 51 10.61 8.57 8.66
N GLU A 52 11.84 8.18 8.28
CA GLU A 52 12.09 6.94 7.56
C GLU A 52 12.06 5.72 8.49
N TYR A 53 11.65 4.57 7.94
CA TYR A 53 11.57 3.32 8.69
C TYR A 53 11.96 2.10 7.84
N PHE A 54 12.33 1.02 8.52
CA PHE A 54 12.57 -0.29 7.94
C PHE A 54 11.96 -1.38 8.81
N HIS A 55 11.14 -2.25 8.21
CA HIS A 55 10.51 -3.36 8.90
C HIS A 55 11.23 -4.68 8.58
N ASP A 56 12.04 -5.17 9.53
CA ASP A 56 12.65 -6.49 9.46
C ASP A 56 11.62 -7.56 9.85
N THR A 57 10.84 -8.00 8.86
CA THR A 57 9.80 -9.01 9.05
C THR A 57 10.34 -10.36 9.52
N SER A 58 11.61 -10.67 9.24
CA SER A 58 12.24 -11.93 9.67
C SER A 58 12.47 -11.99 11.18
N LYS A 59 12.66 -10.82 11.80
CA LYS A 59 12.84 -10.66 13.25
C LYS A 59 11.61 -10.09 13.95
N GLY A 60 10.63 -9.57 13.19
CA GLY A 60 9.49 -8.84 13.73
C GLY A 60 9.89 -7.53 14.38
N ILE A 61 10.91 -6.84 13.85
CA ILE A 61 11.45 -5.59 14.41
C ILE A 61 11.19 -4.44 13.42
N LEU A 62 10.59 -3.36 13.91
CA LEU A 62 10.47 -2.10 13.20
C LEU A 62 11.59 -1.15 13.65
N TYR A 63 12.43 -0.72 12.72
CA TYR A 63 13.42 0.33 12.92
C TYR A 63 12.81 1.64 12.40
N TYR A 64 12.88 2.71 13.19
CA TYR A 64 12.34 4.03 12.87
C TYR A 64 13.38 5.09 13.21
N TYR A 65 13.60 6.05 12.31
CA TYR A 65 14.42 7.23 12.59
C TYR A 65 13.50 8.35 13.10
N PRO A 66 13.53 8.67 14.41
CA PRO A 66 12.61 9.65 15.00
C PRO A 66 12.87 11.08 14.51
N TYR A 67 11.82 11.90 14.47
CA TYR A 67 11.96 13.35 14.45
C TYR A 67 12.52 13.86 15.79
N ASP A 68 13.10 15.06 15.79
CA ASP A 68 13.72 15.66 16.98
C ASP A 68 12.74 15.79 18.17
N ASP A 69 11.44 15.91 17.88
CA ASP A 69 10.37 16.06 18.86
C ASP A 69 9.60 14.75 19.17
N ASP A 70 9.99 13.62 18.56
CA ASP A 70 9.42 12.32 18.89
C ASP A 70 9.96 11.79 20.24
N ASP A 71 9.05 11.36 21.10
CA ASP A 71 9.37 10.57 22.29
C ASP A 71 9.00 9.10 22.04
N LEU A 72 10.03 8.26 21.81
CA LEU A 72 9.84 6.85 21.48
C LEU A 72 9.20 6.02 22.61
N GLU A 73 9.19 6.53 23.85
CA GLU A 73 8.50 5.87 24.97
C GLU A 73 6.99 6.12 24.96
N THR A 74 6.52 7.13 24.22
CA THR A 74 5.11 7.56 24.20
C THR A 74 4.49 7.68 22.82
N VAL A 75 5.29 7.62 21.75
CA VAL A 75 4.81 7.71 20.36
C VAL A 75 3.82 6.59 20.03
N GLU A 76 2.72 6.96 19.39
CA GLU A 76 1.74 6.01 18.89
C GLU A 76 2.08 5.62 17.44
N THR A 77 2.45 4.36 17.24
CA THR A 77 2.84 3.85 15.93
C THR A 77 1.82 2.84 15.42
N TRP A 78 1.36 3.02 14.18
CA TRP A 78 0.38 2.17 13.53
C TRP A 78 1.01 1.44 12.34
N MET A 79 0.75 0.14 12.23
CA MET A 79 1.08 -0.65 11.04
C MET A 79 -0.15 -1.43 10.59
N ALA A 80 -0.55 -1.24 9.35
CA ALA A 80 -1.68 -1.97 8.77
C ALA A 80 -1.32 -3.46 8.61
N VAL A 81 -2.25 -4.34 9.01
CA VAL A 81 -2.06 -5.80 8.93
C VAL A 81 -3.18 -6.52 8.17
N ALA A 82 -4.33 -5.86 8.02
CA ALA A 82 -5.48 -6.42 7.33
C ALA A 82 -5.45 -6.02 5.85
N ASP A 83 -5.53 -7.01 4.98
CA ASP A 83 -5.60 -6.82 3.52
C ASP A 83 -6.91 -6.15 3.09
N HIS A 84 -8.02 -6.45 3.77
CA HIS A 84 -9.30 -5.80 3.53
C HIS A 84 -9.95 -5.41 4.85
N THR A 85 -10.58 -4.23 4.93
CA THR A 85 -11.47 -3.95 6.09
C THR A 85 -12.79 -4.68 5.90
N LEU A 86 -13.45 -4.44 4.76
CA LEU A 86 -14.73 -5.05 4.41
C LEU A 86 -14.71 -5.49 2.94
N ASN A 87 -14.98 -6.76 2.68
CA ASN A 87 -15.04 -7.32 1.33
C ASN A 87 -16.30 -8.17 1.16
N PHE A 88 -17.14 -7.85 0.17
CA PHE A 88 -18.40 -8.55 -0.06
C PHE A 88 -18.65 -8.89 -1.52
N ASN A 89 -19.21 -10.08 -1.76
CA ASN A 89 -19.55 -10.53 -3.10
C ASN A 89 -21.04 -10.89 -3.20
N GLY A 90 -21.71 -10.43 -4.26
CA GLY A 90 -23.10 -10.81 -4.56
C GLY A 90 -24.15 -10.15 -3.67
N ILE A 91 -23.91 -8.92 -3.23
CA ILE A 91 -24.81 -8.19 -2.32
C ILE A 91 -25.93 -7.52 -3.10
N LYS A 92 -27.19 -7.76 -2.70
CA LYS A 92 -28.39 -7.23 -3.39
C LYS A 92 -28.80 -5.81 -2.99
N SER A 93 -28.43 -5.40 -1.78
CA SER A 93 -28.67 -4.07 -1.22
C SER A 93 -27.77 -3.88 -0.01
N ALA A 94 -27.04 -2.77 0.03
CA ALA A 94 -26.22 -2.39 1.18
C ALA A 94 -26.12 -0.88 1.30
N THR A 95 -25.97 -0.41 2.54
CA THR A 95 -25.74 0.99 2.84
C THR A 95 -24.61 1.10 3.86
N PHE A 96 -23.59 1.88 3.53
CA PHE A 96 -22.49 2.24 4.41
C PHE A 96 -22.56 3.75 4.61
N GLN A 97 -22.81 4.18 5.84
CA GLN A 97 -23.02 5.59 6.17
C GLN A 97 -22.31 5.99 7.46
N ASN A 98 -21.65 7.15 7.44
CA ASN A 98 -20.98 7.72 8.62
C ASN A 98 -19.88 6.83 9.20
N LEU A 99 -19.10 6.18 8.32
CA LEU A 99 -18.01 5.27 8.71
C LEU A 99 -16.64 5.86 8.36
N SER A 100 -15.64 5.59 9.19
CA SER A 100 -14.24 5.90 8.91
C SER A 100 -13.44 4.60 8.75
N PHE A 101 -12.82 4.44 7.59
CA PHE A 101 -11.95 3.32 7.24
C PHE A 101 -10.49 3.76 7.31
N ARG A 102 -9.67 3.00 8.04
CA ARG A 102 -8.24 3.33 8.26
C ARG A 102 -7.35 2.09 8.29
N TYR A 103 -6.06 2.30 8.00
CA TYR A 103 -4.98 1.34 8.21
C TYR A 103 -5.23 -0.02 7.53
N THR A 104 -5.41 -0.01 6.21
CA THR A 104 -5.64 -1.22 5.39
C THR A 104 -4.57 -1.37 4.32
N THR A 105 -4.00 -2.56 4.17
CA THR A 105 -2.90 -2.83 3.22
C THR A 105 -3.38 -3.16 1.81
N GLY A 106 -4.67 -3.47 1.63
CA GLY A 106 -5.31 -3.70 0.33
C GLY A 106 -6.52 -2.79 0.16
N VAL A 107 -7.74 -3.34 0.17
CA VAL A 107 -8.97 -2.57 -0.10
C VAL A 107 -9.77 -2.33 1.18
N ALA A 108 -10.03 -1.06 1.52
CA ALA A 108 -10.80 -0.71 2.71
C ALA A 108 -12.26 -1.20 2.60
N LEU A 109 -12.99 -0.79 1.55
CA LEU A 109 -14.32 -1.33 1.26
C LEU A 109 -14.40 -1.78 -0.21
N GLY A 110 -14.56 -3.09 -0.42
CA GLY A 110 -14.54 -3.64 -1.77
C GLY A 110 -15.41 -4.86 -2.00
N GLY A 111 -15.31 -5.35 -3.23
CA GLY A 111 -15.86 -6.62 -3.67
C GLY A 111 -16.59 -6.53 -5.01
N ILE A 112 -17.32 -7.59 -5.35
CA ILE A 112 -17.93 -7.73 -6.67
C ILE A 112 -19.44 -7.99 -6.62
N LEU A 113 -20.14 -7.68 -7.72
CA LEU A 113 -21.54 -8.03 -7.93
C LEU A 113 -22.49 -7.38 -6.90
N PHE A 114 -22.42 -6.06 -6.78
CA PHE A 114 -23.35 -5.28 -5.96
C PHE A 114 -24.61 -4.89 -6.74
N SER A 115 -25.73 -4.85 -6.06
CA SER A 115 -26.95 -4.17 -6.51
C SER A 115 -27.42 -3.24 -5.41
N ASN A 116 -27.91 -2.04 -5.76
CA ASN A 116 -28.47 -1.07 -4.81
C ASN A 116 -27.51 -0.73 -3.65
N LEU A 117 -26.31 -0.25 -3.98
CA LEU A 117 -25.30 0.12 -3.01
C LEU A 117 -25.32 1.64 -2.75
N LEU A 118 -25.40 2.04 -1.49
CA LEU A 118 -25.17 3.43 -1.06
C LEU A 118 -23.93 3.48 -0.16
N VAL A 119 -22.94 4.30 -0.53
CA VAL A 119 -21.83 4.69 0.35
C VAL A 119 -21.90 6.19 0.53
N GLU A 120 -22.19 6.66 1.73
CA GLU A 120 -22.45 8.07 1.97
C GLU A 120 -21.85 8.60 3.26
N ASN A 121 -21.22 9.78 3.19
CA ASN A 121 -20.61 10.42 4.35
C ASN A 121 -19.58 9.51 5.05
N CYS A 122 -18.70 8.88 4.27
CA CYS A 122 -17.65 8.02 4.79
C CYS A 122 -16.26 8.59 4.46
N ASP A 123 -15.32 8.34 5.37
CA ASP A 123 -13.93 8.77 5.25
C ASP A 123 -13.00 7.57 5.07
N PHE A 124 -12.05 7.66 4.15
CA PHE A 124 -11.03 6.67 3.88
C PHE A 124 -9.65 7.33 4.06
N LYS A 125 -8.88 6.89 5.05
CA LYS A 125 -7.58 7.50 5.39
C LYS A 125 -6.50 6.47 5.72
N HIS A 126 -5.26 6.67 5.28
CA HIS A 126 -4.16 5.73 5.54
C HIS A 126 -4.49 4.31 5.05
N CYS A 127 -4.99 4.20 3.83
CA CYS A 127 -5.35 2.93 3.20
C CYS A 127 -4.57 2.77 1.90
N GLU A 128 -4.26 1.54 1.50
CA GLU A 128 -3.70 1.30 0.17
C GLU A 128 -4.72 1.67 -0.91
N THR A 129 -5.92 1.08 -0.85
CA THR A 129 -7.07 1.42 -1.71
C THR A 129 -8.30 1.73 -0.87
N GLY A 130 -8.96 2.86 -1.13
CA GLY A 130 -10.17 3.26 -0.39
C GLY A 130 -11.38 2.39 -0.74
N LEU A 131 -11.81 2.42 -2.00
CA LEU A 131 -12.91 1.64 -2.52
C LEU A 131 -12.47 0.79 -3.72
N SER A 132 -13.04 -0.42 -3.84
CA SER A 132 -12.95 -1.20 -5.08
C SER A 132 -14.25 -1.97 -5.31
N ILE A 133 -15.16 -1.38 -6.09
CA ILE A 133 -16.48 -1.94 -6.35
C ILE A 133 -16.59 -2.34 -7.82
N LEU A 134 -16.64 -3.64 -8.09
CA LEU A 134 -16.70 -4.17 -9.45
C LEU A 134 -18.06 -4.80 -9.76
N PHE A 135 -18.49 -4.68 -11.01
CA PHE A 135 -19.74 -5.26 -11.52
C PHE A 135 -20.98 -4.85 -10.70
N SER A 136 -21.11 -3.58 -10.38
CA SER A 136 -22.22 -3.04 -9.60
C SER A 136 -23.33 -2.45 -10.47
N ASN A 137 -24.58 -2.53 -10.01
CA ASN A 137 -25.70 -1.78 -10.56
C ASN A 137 -26.35 -0.89 -9.48
N ASN A 138 -26.96 0.21 -9.91
CA ASN A 138 -27.66 1.16 -9.04
C ASN A 138 -26.85 1.53 -7.78
N THR A 139 -25.64 2.05 -7.99
CA THR A 139 -24.70 2.41 -6.91
C THR A 139 -24.56 3.91 -6.80
N VAL A 140 -24.65 4.43 -5.58
CA VAL A 140 -24.48 5.84 -5.25
C VAL A 140 -23.34 5.96 -4.25
N MET A 141 -22.35 6.79 -4.58
CA MET A 141 -21.25 7.16 -3.69
C MET A 141 -21.28 8.67 -3.54
N ASN A 142 -21.47 9.17 -2.32
CA ASN A 142 -21.79 10.58 -2.09
C ASN A 142 -21.11 11.11 -0.83
N HIS A 143 -20.60 12.34 -0.86
CA HIS A 143 -19.90 12.96 0.28
C HIS A 143 -18.82 12.05 0.90
N LEU A 144 -17.86 11.62 0.08
CA LEU A 144 -16.75 10.78 0.56
C LEU A 144 -15.46 11.60 0.66
N LEU A 145 -14.68 11.35 1.70
CA LEU A 145 -13.33 11.90 1.85
C LEU A 145 -12.30 10.78 1.62
N PHE A 146 -11.34 11.02 0.74
CA PHE A 146 -10.16 10.18 0.55
C PHE A 146 -8.92 11.00 0.82
N GLU A 147 -8.05 10.53 1.71
CA GLU A 147 -6.83 11.22 2.10
C GLU A 147 -5.74 10.18 2.39
N ASP A 148 -4.52 10.42 1.92
CA ASP A 148 -3.38 9.52 2.18
C ASP A 148 -3.64 8.07 1.75
N MET A 149 -3.82 7.90 0.43
CA MET A 149 -3.98 6.60 -0.20
C MET A 149 -2.65 6.12 -0.79
N GLY A 150 -2.29 4.86 -0.56
CA GLY A 150 -1.07 4.25 -1.13
C GLY A 150 -1.15 4.01 -2.64
N SER A 151 -2.35 3.73 -3.15
CA SER A 151 -2.61 3.42 -4.56
C SER A 151 -3.80 4.20 -5.12
N MET A 152 -5.03 3.80 -4.80
CA MET A 152 -6.25 4.31 -5.46
C MET A 152 -7.31 4.76 -4.46
N ALA A 153 -8.04 5.83 -4.79
CA ALA A 153 -9.19 6.25 -4.00
C ALA A 153 -10.42 5.34 -4.24
N VAL A 154 -10.79 5.08 -5.51
CA VAL A 154 -11.96 4.29 -5.95
C VAL A 154 -11.63 3.49 -7.19
#